data_AF-A0A7W6GWB0-F1
#
_entry.id   AF-A0A7W6GWB0-F1
#
_cell.length_a   1.000
_cell.length_b   1.000
_cell.length_c   1.000
_cell.angle_alpha   90.00
_cell.angle_beta   90.00
_cell.angle_gamma   90.00
#
_symmetry.space_group_name_H-M   'P 1'
#
loop_
_entity.id
_entity.type
_entity.pdbx_description
1 polymer ?
#
loop_
_entity_poly.entity_id
_entity_poly.type
_entity_poly.pdbx_seq_one_letter_code
_entity_poly.pdbx_strand_id
1 'polypeptide(L)'
;MKLADEIMALVRREADLHSRSVAGQITHWLKIGRAIEHSGSYDYARITAALQGQLDTKNLHDGEEAAWLDAFTEKMGEASQAEEAFYAKRQAIGLGVGLDAGGNLVYAKDAAAR
;
A
#
# COMPACT_ATOMS: atom_id res chain seq x y z
N MET A 1 26.21 3.21 -12.99
CA MET A 1 24.86 3.13 -12.39
C MET A 1 24.56 1.67 -12.11
N LYS A 2 24.13 1.30 -10.91
CA LYS A 2 23.76 -0.08 -10.53
C LYS A 2 22.29 -0.07 -10.15
N LEU A 3 21.49 -0.93 -10.78
CA LEU A 3 20.10 -1.18 -10.39
C LEU A 3 20.09 -2.25 -9.28
N ALA A 4 19.08 -2.22 -8.41
CA ALA A 4 18.88 -3.26 -7.41
C ALA A 4 18.75 -4.63 -8.09
N ASP A 5 19.28 -5.68 -7.45
CA ASP A 5 19.36 -7.01 -8.06
C ASP A 5 17.98 -7.59 -8.40
N GLU A 6 16.96 -7.28 -7.60
CA GLU A 6 15.56 -7.62 -7.87
C GLU A 6 15.02 -6.97 -9.15
N ILE A 7 15.35 -5.70 -9.39
CA ILE A 7 14.93 -4.97 -10.58
C ILE A 7 15.66 -5.53 -11.80
N MET A 8 16.94 -5.87 -11.66
CA MET A 8 17.69 -6.54 -12.74
C MET A 8 17.11 -7.92 -13.07
N ALA A 9 16.66 -8.68 -12.07
CA ALA A 9 16.00 -9.97 -12.29
C ALA A 9 14.65 -9.80 -13.01
N LEU A 10 13.85 -8.81 -12.60
CA LEU A 10 12.60 -8.44 -13.26
C LEU A 10 12.82 -8.07 -14.73
N VAL A 11 13.75 -7.16 -15.02
CA VAL A 11 14.04 -6.71 -16.39
C VAL A 11 14.49 -7.88 -17.27
N ARG A 12 15.35 -8.78 -16.76
CA ARG A 12 15.84 -9.94 -17.53
C ARG A 12 14.69 -10.87 -17.92
N ARG A 13 13.84 -11.23 -16.95
CA ARG A 13 12.66 -12.07 -17.21
C ARG A 13 11.78 -11.46 -18.31
N GLU A 14 11.49 -10.18 -18.22
CA GLU A 14 10.62 -9.47 -19.17
C GLU A 14 11.26 -9.29 -20.54
N ALA A 15 12.58 -9.08 -20.58
CA ALA A 15 13.35 -9.04 -21.82
C ALA A 15 13.28 -10.40 -22.55
N ASP A 16 13.46 -11.51 -21.82
CA ASP A 16 13.36 -12.86 -22.38
C ASP A 16 11.95 -13.16 -22.91
N LEU A 17 10.91 -12.87 -22.12
CA LEU A 17 9.50 -13.05 -22.52
C LEU A 17 9.13 -12.29 -23.79
N HIS A 18 9.69 -11.08 -23.96
CA HIS A 18 9.41 -10.23 -25.11
C HIS A 18 10.44 -10.32 -26.23
N SER A 19 11.41 -11.24 -26.14
CA SER A 19 12.50 -11.40 -27.12
C SER A 19 13.26 -10.10 -27.38
N ARG A 20 13.58 -9.34 -26.32
CA ARG A 20 14.35 -8.10 -26.36
C ARG A 20 15.66 -8.25 -25.59
N SER A 21 16.63 -7.37 -25.87
CA SER A 21 17.78 -7.22 -24.96
C SER A 21 17.34 -6.52 -23.67
N VAL A 22 18.08 -6.73 -22.58
CA VAL A 22 17.87 -6.04 -21.29
C VAL A 22 17.83 -4.51 -21.49
N ALA A 23 18.79 -3.96 -22.24
CA ALA A 23 18.80 -2.53 -22.55
C ALA A 23 17.59 -2.09 -23.38
N GLY A 24 17.13 -2.94 -24.31
CA GLY A 24 15.92 -2.70 -25.10
C GLY A 24 14.66 -2.70 -24.25
N GLN A 25 14.53 -3.63 -23.30
CA GLN A 25 13.39 -3.70 -22.38
C GLN A 25 13.35 -2.50 -21.43
N ILE A 26 14.50 -2.10 -20.86
CA ILE A 26 14.61 -0.87 -20.05
C ILE A 26 14.19 0.36 -20.86
N THR A 27 14.70 0.49 -22.08
CA THR A 27 14.35 1.60 -22.99
C THR A 27 12.85 1.63 -23.29
N HIS A 28 12.25 0.45 -23.46
CA HIS A 28 10.82 0.33 -23.74
C HIS A 28 9.97 0.82 -22.55
N TRP A 29 10.28 0.36 -21.33
CA TRP A 29 9.59 0.85 -20.13
C TRP A 29 9.77 2.34 -19.88
N LEU A 30 10.96 2.88 -20.14
CA LEU A 30 11.18 4.34 -20.07
C LEU A 30 10.26 5.11 -21.03
N LYS A 31 10.07 4.62 -22.26
CA LYS A 31 9.15 5.23 -23.22
C LYS A 31 7.69 5.15 -22.76
N ILE A 32 7.28 4.01 -22.20
CA ILE A 32 5.93 3.84 -21.64
C ILE A 32 5.72 4.79 -20.46
N GLY A 33 6.65 4.83 -19.51
CA GLY A 33 6.58 5.74 -18.35
C GLY A 33 6.42 7.19 -18.78
N ARG A 34 7.25 7.65 -19.73
CA ARG A 34 7.13 9.01 -20.29
C ARG A 34 5.77 9.27 -20.96
N ALA A 35 5.23 8.28 -21.68
CA ALA A 35 3.94 8.42 -22.34
C ALA A 35 2.79 8.52 -21.32
N ILE A 36 2.85 7.73 -20.25
CA ILE A 36 1.90 7.78 -19.13
C ILE A 36 1.96 9.16 -18.46
N GLU A 37 3.15 9.64 -18.09
CA GLU A 37 3.34 10.96 -17.49
C GLU A 37 2.78 12.09 -18.37
N HIS A 38 3.02 12.02 -19.69
CA HIS A 38 2.54 13.05 -20.60
C HIS A 38 1.03 13.02 -20.83
N SER A 39 0.40 11.85 -20.66
CA SER A 39 -1.04 11.69 -20.86
C SER A 39 -1.87 12.31 -19.74
N GLY A 40 -1.29 12.55 -18.56
CA GLY A 40 -2.01 13.01 -17.37
C GLY A 40 -3.00 11.98 -16.80
N SER A 41 -3.01 10.75 -17.31
CA SER A 41 -3.92 9.69 -16.85
C SER A 41 -3.49 9.04 -15.52
N TYR A 42 -2.29 9.36 -15.04
CA TYR A 42 -1.72 8.82 -13.82
C TYR A 42 -0.83 9.85 -13.14
N ASP A 43 -1.24 10.33 -11.97
CA ASP A 43 -0.47 11.25 -11.15
C ASP A 43 -0.41 10.75 -9.69
N TYR A 44 0.81 10.45 -9.24
CA TYR A 44 1.06 9.98 -7.89
C TYR A 44 0.69 11.00 -6.80
N ALA A 45 0.72 12.30 -7.12
CA ALA A 45 0.27 13.34 -6.19
C ALA A 45 -1.23 13.22 -5.89
N ARG A 46 -2.04 12.83 -6.89
CA ARG A 46 -3.48 12.60 -6.72
C ARG A 46 -3.78 11.39 -5.85
N ILE A 47 -3.05 10.28 -6.08
CA ILE A 47 -3.13 9.08 -5.24
C ILE A 47 -2.82 9.45 -3.78
N THR A 48 -1.74 10.21 -3.56
CA THR A 48 -1.34 10.67 -2.23
C THR A 48 -2.41 11.58 -1.60
N ALA A 49 -2.97 12.51 -2.37
CA ALA A 49 -4.05 13.38 -1.89
C ALA A 49 -5.30 12.57 -1.48
N ALA A 50 -5.66 11.54 -2.24
CA ALA A 50 -6.77 10.65 -1.89
C ALA A 50 -6.48 9.82 -0.64
N LEU A 51 -5.27 9.30 -0.47
CA LEU A 51 -4.82 8.63 0.76
C LEU A 51 -4.83 9.52 2.01
N GLN A 52 -4.77 10.84 1.82
CA GLN A 52 -4.84 11.85 2.88
C GLN A 52 -6.27 12.41 3.07
N GLY A 53 -7.26 11.93 2.30
CA GLY A 53 -8.63 12.43 2.33
C GLY A 53 -8.79 13.84 1.75
N GLN A 54 -7.79 14.35 1.03
CA GLN A 54 -7.80 15.67 0.39
C GLN A 54 -8.41 15.65 -1.02
N LEU A 55 -8.53 14.46 -1.61
CA LEU A 55 -9.19 14.21 -2.89
C LEU A 55 -10.24 13.10 -2.71
N ASP A 56 -11.47 13.32 -3.17
CA ASP A 56 -12.49 12.26 -3.22
C ASP A 56 -12.03 11.18 -4.21
N THR A 57 -12.08 9.92 -3.77
CA THR A 57 -11.64 8.75 -4.57
C THR A 57 -12.40 8.61 -5.87
N LYS A 58 -13.64 9.13 -5.95
CA LYS A 58 -14.43 9.17 -7.20
C LYS A 58 -13.82 10.05 -8.30
N ASN A 59 -12.88 10.91 -7.93
CA ASN A 59 -12.20 11.79 -8.88
C ASN A 59 -10.89 11.18 -9.38
N LEU A 60 -10.44 10.02 -8.88
CA LEU A 60 -9.26 9.35 -9.40
C LEU A 60 -9.50 8.83 -10.81
N HIS A 61 -8.46 8.82 -11.64
CA HIS A 61 -8.49 8.12 -12.93
C HIS A 61 -8.39 6.61 -12.70
N ASP A 62 -8.85 5.78 -13.66
CA ASP A 62 -8.87 4.32 -13.53
C ASP A 62 -7.52 3.71 -13.10
N GLY A 63 -6.41 4.24 -13.63
CA GLY A 63 -5.07 3.79 -13.26
C GLY A 63 -4.65 4.21 -11.83
N GLU A 64 -5.16 5.35 -11.36
CA GLU A 64 -4.90 5.87 -10.01
C GLU A 64 -5.75 5.16 -8.96
N GLU A 65 -6.98 4.75 -9.30
CA GLU A 65 -7.88 4.05 -8.38
C GLU A 65 -7.30 2.72 -7.91
N ALA A 66 -6.80 1.90 -8.84
CA ALA A 66 -6.18 0.61 -8.51
C ALA A 66 -4.95 0.80 -7.60
N ALA A 67 -4.06 1.73 -7.96
CA ALA A 67 -2.87 2.04 -7.16
C ALA A 67 -3.22 2.63 -5.78
N TRP A 68 -4.27 3.45 -5.71
CA TRP A 68 -4.80 3.97 -4.45
C TRP A 68 -5.35 2.83 -3.58
N LEU A 69 -6.11 1.88 -4.13
CA LEU A 69 -6.71 0.78 -3.37
C LEU A 69 -5.63 -0.13 -2.75
N ASP A 70 -4.58 -0.45 -3.51
CA ASP A 70 -3.45 -1.24 -3.02
C ASP A 70 -2.75 -0.52 -1.87
N ALA A 71 -2.38 0.74 -2.07
CA ALA A 71 -1.71 1.56 -1.06
C ALA A 71 -2.61 1.81 0.18
N PHE A 72 -3.92 1.97 -0.03
CA PHE A 72 -4.90 2.11 1.05
C PHE A 72 -4.96 0.83 1.88
N THR A 73 -5.04 -0.33 1.23
CA THR A 73 -5.11 -1.62 1.91
C THR A 73 -3.85 -1.90 2.72
N GLU A 74 -2.68 -1.63 2.16
CA GLU A 74 -1.40 -1.72 2.87
C GLU A 74 -1.40 -0.82 4.10
N LYS A 75 -1.72 0.47 3.91
CA LYS A 75 -1.74 1.46 5.01
C LYS A 75 -2.75 1.12 6.11
N MET A 76 -3.93 0.62 5.76
CA MET A 76 -4.95 0.24 6.74
C MET A 76 -4.62 -1.08 7.46
N GLY A 77 -3.70 -1.88 6.92
CA GLY A 77 -3.16 -3.07 7.57
C GLY A 77 -2.18 -2.76 8.71
N GLU A 78 -1.63 -1.55 8.75
CA GLU A 78 -0.65 -1.12 9.74
C GLU A 78 -1.27 -0.06 10.67
N ALA A 79 -1.48 -0.43 11.94
CA ALA A 79 -1.92 0.53 12.94
C ALA A 79 -0.83 1.58 13.17
N SER A 80 -1.21 2.85 13.21
CA SER A 80 -0.31 3.91 13.63
C SER A 80 -0.05 3.84 15.13
N GLN A 81 1.08 4.39 15.58
CA GLN A 81 1.40 4.50 17.02
C GLN A 81 0.28 5.22 17.81
N ALA A 82 -0.39 6.20 17.19
CA ALA A 82 -1.50 6.90 17.82
C ALA A 82 -2.73 6.00 17.99
N GLU A 83 -3.04 5.17 16.99
CA GLU A 83 -4.13 4.18 17.08
C GLU A 83 -3.82 3.10 18.10
N GLU A 84 -2.60 2.55 18.10
CA GLU A 84 -2.16 1.59 19.12
C GLU A 84 -2.30 2.16 20.53
N ALA A 85 -1.81 3.38 20.77
CA ALA A 85 -1.93 4.04 22.05
C ALA A 85 -3.38 4.32 22.46
N PHE A 86 -4.22 4.72 21.49
CA PHE A 86 -5.65 4.93 21.70
C PHE A 86 -6.34 3.63 22.15
N TYR A 87 -6.10 2.53 21.43
CA TYR A 87 -6.71 1.24 21.74
C TYR A 87 -6.16 0.62 23.03
N ALA A 88 -4.87 0.78 23.33
CA ALA A 88 -4.28 0.36 24.61
C ALA A 88 -4.92 1.10 25.79
N LYS A 89 -5.09 2.42 25.70
CA LYS A 89 -5.79 3.21 26.71
C LYS A 89 -7.23 2.74 26.90
N ARG A 90 -7.93 2.46 25.79
CA ARG A 90 -9.32 2.00 25.80
C ARG A 90 -9.46 0.62 26.45
N GLN A 91 -8.51 -0.29 26.19
CA GLN A 91 -8.42 -1.59 26.87
C GLN A 91 -8.20 -1.40 28.38
N ALA A 92 -7.25 -0.56 28.80
CA ALA A 92 -6.94 -0.34 30.22
C ALA A 92 -8.14 0.16 31.07
N ILE A 93 -9.08 0.89 30.46
CA ILE A 93 -10.29 1.39 31.14
C ILE A 93 -11.51 0.47 30.97
N GLY A 94 -11.32 -0.74 30.43
CA GLY A 94 -12.39 -1.73 30.26
C GLY A 94 -13.38 -1.41 29.13
N LEU A 95 -13.03 -0.51 28.22
CA LEU A 95 -13.84 -0.16 27.04
C LEU A 95 -13.33 -0.83 25.75
N GLY A 96 -12.26 -1.62 25.85
CA GLY A 96 -11.69 -2.42 24.78
C GLY A 96 -12.05 -3.90 24.92
N VAL A 97 -12.28 -4.55 23.79
CA VAL A 97 -12.39 -6.01 23.66
C VAL A 97 -11.18 -6.51 22.89
N GLY A 98 -10.63 -7.64 23.32
CA GLY A 98 -9.60 -8.38 22.60
C GLY A 98 -10.12 -9.76 22.20
N LEU A 99 -9.28 -10.51 21.49
CA LEU A 99 -9.49 -11.93 21.27
C LEU A 99 -8.43 -12.71 22.05
N ASP A 100 -8.82 -13.78 22.72
CA ASP A 100 -7.86 -14.75 23.24
C ASP A 100 -7.29 -15.63 22.11
N ALA A 101 -6.37 -16.53 22.45
CA ALA A 101 -5.76 -17.45 21.48
C ALA A 101 -6.78 -18.39 20.80
N GLY A 102 -7.97 -18.57 21.37
CA GLY A 102 -9.06 -19.35 20.79
C GLY A 102 -10.03 -18.52 19.94
N GLY A 103 -9.80 -17.21 19.80
CA GLY A 103 -10.70 -16.30 19.09
C GLY A 103 -11.95 -15.91 19.88
N ASN A 104 -11.98 -16.13 21.21
CA ASN A 104 -13.09 -15.67 22.04
C ASN A 104 -12.88 -14.22 22.44
N LEU A 105 -13.98 -13.45 22.49
CA LEU A 105 -13.95 -12.09 23.02
C LEU A 105 -13.53 -12.10 24.48
N VAL A 106 -12.45 -11.37 24.78
CA VAL A 106 -11.99 -11.10 26.14
C VAL A 106 -12.14 -9.62 26.45
N TYR A 107 -12.76 -9.33 27.60
CA TYR A 107 -12.93 -7.98 28.11
C TYR A 107 -11.83 -7.72 29.15
N ALA A 108 -11.22 -6.53 29.16
CA ALA A 108 -10.08 -6.25 30.03
C ALA A 108 -10.40 -6.39 31.54
N LYS A 109 -11.66 -6.22 31.96
CA LYS A 109 -12.09 -6.51 33.34
C LYS A 109 -12.00 -7.99 33.71
N ASP A 110 -12.15 -8.89 32.73
CA ASP A 110 -12.13 -10.34 32.96
C ASP A 110 -10.71 -10.92 32.92
N ALA A 111 -9.77 -10.23 32.26
CA ALA A 111 -8.36 -10.62 32.19
C ALA A 111 -7.57 -10.35 33.49
N ALA A 112 -7.98 -9.35 34.30
CA ALA A 112 -7.36 -9.03 35.58
C ALA A 112 -7.85 -9.92 36.75
N ALA A 113 -8.80 -10.82 36.50
CA ALA A 113 -9.42 -11.69 37.51
C ALA A 113 -8.99 -13.17 37.40
N ARG A 114 -7.92 -13.47 36.67
CA ARG A 114 -7.32 -14.80 36.53
C ARG A 114 -5.81 -14.73 36.69
#